data_AF-A0A947APR4-F1
#
_entry.id   AF-A0A947APR4-F1
#
_cell.length_a   1.000
_cell.length_b   1.000
_cell.length_c   1.000
_cell.angle_alpha   90.00
_cell.angle_beta   90.00
_cell.angle_gamma   90.00
#
_symmetry.space_group_name_H-M   'P 1'
#
loop_
_entity.id
_entity.type
_entity.pdbx_description
1 polymer ?
#
loop_
_entity_poly.entity_id
_entity_poly.type
_entity_poly.pdbx_seq_one_letter_code
_entity_poly.pdbx_strand_id
1 'polypeptide(L)'
;SPHLDEENIRELIVSILWSHQDIPLTHLNTVSGLTCVREEEWSRDQRWDNVFSFYDPEDGQVKIRQDRFGDYKNLEVAFLIAVGQSLLGNYAAEKTVESISHEDFIPGRIFHLILTKKTSRICYFTDAELQSFLILARMIPKSGSHFTRLINGIEGFTPPGLLMGIIYAWYLDNRLASHIEYKMSVLKIRQTDLIPEQMKTRDRRESLISFFREIVFRKGSTLM
;
A
#
# COMPACT_ATOMS: atom_id res chain seq x y z
N SER A 1 -29.99 -8.39 6.11
CA SER A 1 -28.56 -8.19 6.38
C SER A 1 -28.14 -9.13 7.48
N PRO A 2 -27.00 -9.83 7.36
CA PRO A 2 -26.40 -10.40 8.55
C PRO A 2 -26.12 -9.23 9.49
N HIS A 3 -26.64 -9.29 10.71
CA HIS A 3 -26.24 -8.36 11.75
C HIS A 3 -24.74 -8.59 11.96
N LEU A 4 -23.93 -7.58 11.62
CA LEU A 4 -22.53 -7.55 11.96
C LEU A 4 -22.44 -7.38 13.47
N ASP A 5 -22.24 -8.50 14.16
CA ASP A 5 -22.03 -8.53 15.59
C ASP A 5 -20.57 -8.17 15.91
N GLU A 6 -20.37 -7.25 16.85
CA GLU A 6 -19.04 -6.73 17.21
C GLU A 6 -18.13 -7.85 17.71
N GLU A 7 -18.67 -8.77 18.52
CA GLU A 7 -17.89 -9.86 19.09
C GLU A 7 -17.41 -10.84 18.00
N ASN A 8 -18.30 -11.19 17.07
CA ASN A 8 -17.92 -12.01 15.91
C ASN A 8 -16.84 -11.32 15.05
N ILE A 9 -16.94 -10.01 14.81
CA ILE A 9 -15.89 -9.27 14.08
C ILE A 9 -14.58 -9.33 14.87
N ARG A 10 -14.61 -9.12 16.19
CA ARG A 10 -13.42 -9.20 17.04
C ARG A 10 -12.75 -10.57 16.93
N GLU A 11 -13.53 -11.66 17.01
CA GLU A 11 -13.02 -13.03 16.86
C GLU A 11 -12.39 -13.27 15.48
N LEU A 12 -13.01 -12.76 14.41
CA LEU A 12 -12.47 -12.86 13.05
C LEU A 12 -11.14 -12.12 12.92
N ILE A 13 -11.05 -10.89 13.44
CA ILE A 13 -9.81 -10.10 13.41
C ILE A 13 -8.71 -10.76 14.25
N VAL A 14 -9.03 -11.27 15.44
CA VAL A 14 -8.09 -12.04 16.27
C VAL A 14 -7.59 -13.26 15.51
N SER A 15 -8.48 -13.97 14.82
CA SER A 15 -8.12 -15.14 14.00
C SER A 15 -7.19 -14.79 12.85
N ILE A 16 -7.41 -13.65 12.18
CA ILE A 16 -6.52 -13.14 11.13
C ILE A 16 -5.14 -12.82 11.72
N LEU A 17 -5.08 -12.03 12.81
CA LEU A 17 -3.82 -11.68 13.46
C LEU A 17 -3.06 -12.93 13.93
N TRP A 18 -3.76 -13.92 14.47
CA TRP A 18 -3.16 -15.19 14.90
C TRP A 18 -2.63 -16.04 13.74
N SER A 19 -3.25 -15.93 12.55
CA SER A 19 -2.77 -16.60 11.34
C SER A 19 -1.53 -15.93 10.75
N HIS A 20 -1.33 -14.63 11.04
CA HIS A 20 -0.22 -13.81 10.54
C HIS A 20 0.69 -13.35 11.70
N GLN A 21 1.25 -14.29 12.45
CA GLN A 21 2.09 -14.03 13.65
C GLN A 21 3.36 -13.22 13.36
N ASP A 22 3.72 -13.10 12.09
CA ASP A 22 4.83 -12.27 11.62
C ASP A 22 4.55 -10.77 11.68
N ILE A 23 3.29 -10.35 11.93
CA ILE A 23 2.91 -8.95 12.12
C ILE A 23 3.43 -8.48 13.49
N PRO A 24 4.40 -7.55 13.55
CA PRO A 24 4.83 -6.95 14.79
C PRO A 24 3.71 -6.09 15.38
N LEU A 25 3.54 -6.13 16.71
CA LEU A 25 2.55 -5.28 17.41
C LEU A 25 2.70 -3.79 17.08
N THR A 26 3.94 -3.33 16.85
CA THR A 26 4.23 -1.95 16.46
C THR A 26 3.56 -1.50 15.15
N HIS A 27 3.15 -2.44 14.28
CA HIS A 27 2.43 -2.11 13.05
C HIS A 27 0.98 -1.65 13.31
N LEU A 28 0.45 -1.95 14.50
CA LEU A 28 -0.89 -1.56 14.91
C LEU A 28 -0.92 -0.25 15.71
N ASN A 29 0.23 0.37 16.00
CA ASN A 29 0.32 1.56 16.86
C ASN A 29 -0.48 2.78 16.35
N THR A 30 -0.69 2.87 15.04
CA THR A 30 -1.46 3.96 14.41
C THR A 30 -2.93 3.60 14.21
N VAL A 31 -3.31 2.35 14.47
CA VAL A 31 -4.66 1.83 14.26
C VAL A 31 -5.46 1.95 15.57
N SER A 32 -6.46 2.83 15.54
CA SER A 32 -7.36 3.08 16.69
C SER A 32 -8.57 2.15 16.70
N GLY A 33 -8.89 1.51 15.58
CA GLY A 33 -10.06 0.65 15.47
C GLY A 33 -10.38 0.24 14.04
N LEU A 34 -11.53 -0.41 13.89
CA LEU A 34 -12.06 -0.89 12.63
C LEU A 34 -13.47 -0.35 12.43
N THR A 35 -13.73 0.20 11.25
CA THR A 35 -15.04 0.75 10.88
C THR A 35 -15.57 -0.02 9.68
N CYS A 36 -16.78 -0.56 9.84
CA CYS A 36 -17.53 -1.11 8.72
C CYS A 36 -18.23 0.04 7.98
N VAL A 37 -17.89 0.25 6.71
CA VAL A 37 -18.48 1.27 5.86
C VAL A 37 -19.52 0.63 4.95
N ARG A 38 -20.74 1.17 4.94
CA ARG A 38 -21.78 0.70 4.03
C ARG A 38 -21.39 0.89 2.58
N GLU A 39 -21.90 0.04 1.69
CA GLU A 39 -21.59 0.13 0.26
C GLU A 39 -22.03 1.47 -0.34
N GLU A 40 -23.17 2.01 0.10
CA GLU A 40 -23.71 3.28 -0.39
C GLU A 40 -22.94 4.50 0.13
N GLU A 41 -22.20 4.35 1.22
CA GLU A 41 -21.40 5.40 1.87
C GLU A 41 -19.93 5.34 1.45
N TRP A 42 -19.57 4.41 0.55
CA TRP A 42 -18.21 4.21 0.10
C TRP A 42 -17.75 5.34 -0.82
N SER A 43 -16.96 6.27 -0.27
CA SER A 43 -16.50 7.47 -0.97
C SER A 43 -15.26 7.28 -1.85
N ARG A 44 -14.54 6.16 -1.70
CA ARG A 44 -13.32 5.93 -2.47
C ARG A 44 -13.64 5.52 -3.90
N ASP A 45 -13.05 6.27 -4.81
CA ASP A 45 -13.07 6.04 -6.24
C ASP A 45 -12.35 4.74 -6.61
N GLN A 46 -13.09 3.82 -7.23
CA GLN A 46 -12.63 2.50 -7.64
C GLN A 46 -12.12 2.46 -9.09
N ARG A 47 -11.96 3.63 -9.75
CA ARG A 47 -11.45 3.70 -11.13
C ARG A 47 -10.08 3.03 -11.32
N TRP A 48 -9.28 2.93 -10.26
CA TRP A 48 -7.88 2.48 -10.35
C TRP A 48 -7.59 1.18 -9.60
N ASP A 49 -8.47 0.76 -8.68
CA ASP A 49 -8.32 -0.47 -7.92
C ASP A 49 -9.66 -0.97 -7.35
N ASN A 50 -9.75 -2.28 -7.14
CA ASN A 50 -10.89 -2.95 -6.49
C ASN A 50 -10.57 -3.26 -5.01
N VAL A 51 -9.83 -2.38 -4.31
CA VAL A 51 -9.54 -2.55 -2.89
C VAL A 51 -10.59 -1.81 -2.07
N PHE A 52 -11.43 -2.60 -1.39
CA PHE A 52 -12.54 -2.11 -0.57
C PHE A 52 -12.15 -1.91 0.89
N SER A 53 -10.93 -1.44 1.11
CA SER A 53 -10.42 -1.07 2.42
C SER A 53 -9.37 0.04 2.34
N PHE A 54 -9.26 0.80 3.44
CA PHE A 54 -8.19 1.76 3.61
C PHE A 54 -7.97 2.09 5.08
N TYR A 55 -6.80 2.63 5.36
CA TYR A 55 -6.55 3.30 6.63
C TYR A 55 -6.80 4.80 6.48
N ASP A 56 -7.56 5.37 7.41
CA ASP A 56 -7.81 6.80 7.48
C ASP A 56 -6.91 7.44 8.57
N PRO A 57 -5.94 8.28 8.19
CA PRO A 57 -5.04 8.90 9.16
C PRO A 57 -5.68 10.00 10.02
N GLU A 58 -6.88 10.48 9.68
CA GLU A 58 -7.55 11.53 10.45
C GLU A 58 -8.18 10.99 11.73
N ASP A 59 -8.77 9.80 11.68
CA ASP A 59 -9.41 9.12 12.82
C ASP A 59 -8.67 7.84 13.28
N GLY A 60 -7.64 7.43 12.55
CA GLY A 60 -6.85 6.22 12.83
C GLY A 60 -7.62 4.92 12.56
N GLN A 61 -8.73 4.95 11.83
CA GLN A 61 -9.57 3.78 11.59
C GLN A 61 -9.12 2.98 10.37
N VAL A 62 -9.16 1.66 10.49
CA VAL A 62 -9.18 0.74 9.35
C VAL A 62 -10.63 0.65 8.85
N LYS A 63 -10.91 1.26 7.70
CA LYS A 63 -12.23 1.31 7.09
C LYS A 63 -12.34 0.18 6.07
N ILE A 64 -13.31 -0.72 6.26
CA ILE A 64 -13.56 -1.87 5.38
C ILE A 64 -15.01 -1.82 4.92
N ARG A 65 -15.25 -2.01 3.62
CA ARG A 65 -16.61 -2.02 3.08
C ARG A 65 -17.38 -3.26 3.56
N GLN A 66 -18.66 -3.08 3.85
CA GLN A 66 -19.52 -4.06 4.50
C GLN A 66 -19.56 -5.44 3.81
N ASP A 67 -19.56 -5.46 2.48
CA ASP A 67 -19.61 -6.69 1.70
C ASP A 67 -18.37 -7.60 1.88
N ARG A 68 -17.26 -7.06 2.37
CA ARG A 68 -16.04 -7.82 2.63
C ARG A 68 -16.16 -8.73 3.85
N PHE A 69 -17.07 -8.44 4.78
CA PHE A 69 -17.25 -9.23 6.00
C PHE A 69 -18.03 -10.53 5.78
N GLY A 70 -18.66 -10.71 4.60
CA GLY A 70 -19.41 -11.93 4.28
C GLY A 70 -18.53 -13.14 3.95
N ASP A 71 -17.23 -12.94 3.72
CA ASP A 71 -16.27 -14.00 3.40
C ASP A 71 -14.93 -13.75 4.11
N TYR A 72 -14.41 -14.76 4.79
CA TYR A 72 -13.20 -14.64 5.60
C TYR A 72 -11.99 -14.16 4.79
N LYS A 73 -11.80 -14.68 3.57
CA LYS A 73 -10.64 -14.33 2.74
C LYS A 73 -10.73 -12.88 2.26
N ASN A 74 -11.92 -12.43 1.90
CA ASN A 74 -12.15 -11.04 1.53
C ASN A 74 -11.87 -10.09 2.69
N LEU A 75 -12.32 -10.42 3.91
CA LEU A 75 -12.02 -9.66 5.12
C LEU A 75 -10.52 -9.65 5.42
N GLU A 76 -9.87 -10.81 5.38
CA GLU A 76 -8.44 -10.99 5.62
C GLU A 76 -7.59 -10.11 4.70
N VAL A 77 -7.80 -10.21 3.38
CA VAL A 77 -7.09 -9.39 2.39
C VAL A 77 -7.35 -7.90 2.64
N ALA A 78 -8.61 -7.52 2.83
CA ALA A 78 -9.00 -6.13 3.06
C ALA A 78 -8.33 -5.56 4.32
N PHE A 79 -8.34 -6.30 5.42
CA PHE A 79 -7.75 -5.90 6.68
C PHE A 79 -6.23 -5.74 6.55
N LEU A 80 -5.53 -6.73 6.00
CA LEU A 80 -4.07 -6.69 5.88
C LEU A 80 -3.58 -5.58 4.94
N ILE A 81 -4.32 -5.31 3.87
CA ILE A 81 -4.01 -4.18 2.98
C ILE A 81 -4.13 -2.85 3.75
N ALA A 82 -5.17 -2.68 4.57
CA ALA A 82 -5.36 -1.46 5.35
C ALA A 82 -4.32 -1.32 6.48
N VAL A 83 -3.94 -2.41 7.14
CA VAL A 83 -2.83 -2.41 8.11
C VAL A 83 -1.50 -2.05 7.43
N GLY A 84 -1.22 -2.58 6.23
CA GLY A 84 -0.03 -2.16 5.49
C GLY A 84 -0.07 -0.66 5.14
N GLN A 85 -1.24 -0.13 4.76
CA GLN A 85 -1.41 1.30 4.52
C GLN A 85 -1.17 2.15 5.78
N SER A 86 -1.59 1.67 6.97
CA SER A 86 -1.47 2.43 8.22
C SER A 86 -0.02 2.69 8.65
N LEU A 87 0.94 1.90 8.15
CA LEU A 87 2.37 2.15 8.35
C LEU A 87 2.82 3.49 7.79
N LEU A 88 2.17 3.98 6.74
CA LEU A 88 2.45 5.30 6.19
C LEU A 88 1.80 6.43 6.99
N GLY A 89 0.86 6.12 7.90
CA GLY A 89 0.14 7.09 8.74
C GLY A 89 -0.36 8.30 7.94
N ASN A 90 -0.09 9.50 8.45
CA ASN A 90 -0.48 10.77 7.82
C ASN A 90 0.61 11.34 6.88
N TYR A 91 1.44 10.49 6.25
CA TYR A 91 2.60 10.93 5.45
C TYR A 91 2.28 11.95 4.34
N ALA A 92 1.07 11.93 3.79
CA ALA A 92 0.67 12.76 2.67
C ALA A 92 -0.17 13.93 3.17
N ALA A 93 0.32 15.15 2.93
CA ALA A 93 -0.45 16.36 3.15
C ALA A 93 -1.40 16.62 1.97
N GLU A 94 -0.94 16.34 0.75
CA GLU A 94 -1.72 16.59 -0.45
C GLU A 94 -1.40 15.53 -1.52
N LYS A 95 -2.45 15.14 -2.26
CA LYS A 95 -2.38 14.25 -3.42
C LYS A 95 -3.21 14.87 -4.54
N THR A 96 -2.58 15.25 -5.64
CA THR A 96 -3.28 15.85 -6.79
C THR A 96 -2.86 15.19 -8.09
N VAL A 97 -3.72 15.32 -9.11
CA VAL A 97 -3.45 14.83 -10.45
C VAL A 97 -3.62 16.01 -11.41
N GLU A 98 -2.55 16.34 -12.11
CA GLU A 98 -2.50 17.43 -13.09
C GLU A 98 -2.43 16.82 -14.50
N SER A 99 -3.26 17.29 -15.43
CA SER A 99 -3.19 16.86 -16.83
C SER A 99 -2.03 17.53 -17.55
N ILE A 100 -1.28 16.76 -18.32
CA ILE A 100 -0.31 17.30 -19.28
C ILE A 100 -1.05 17.48 -20.58
N SER A 101 -1.18 18.72 -21.06
CA SER A 101 -1.71 19.02 -22.39
C SER A 101 -0.57 19.34 -23.35
N HIS A 102 -0.69 18.85 -24.59
CA HIS A 102 0.13 19.25 -25.71
C HIS A 102 -0.79 19.45 -26.91
N GLU A 103 -0.90 20.69 -27.39
CA GLU A 103 -1.90 21.06 -28.40
C GLU A 103 -3.32 20.61 -28.00
N ASP A 104 -4.02 19.92 -28.89
CA ASP A 104 -5.40 19.45 -28.69
C ASP A 104 -5.49 18.03 -28.06
N PHE A 105 -4.39 17.49 -27.53
CA PHE A 105 -4.39 16.17 -26.87
C PHE A 105 -3.76 16.16 -25.48
N ILE A 106 -4.20 15.20 -24.66
CA ILE A 106 -3.71 14.96 -23.30
C ILE A 106 -2.84 13.69 -23.33
N PRO A 107 -1.51 13.81 -23.53
CA PRO A 107 -0.60 12.65 -23.53
C PRO A 107 -0.58 11.88 -22.21
N GLY A 108 -0.94 12.52 -21.10
CA GLY A 108 -0.89 11.89 -19.79
C GLY A 108 -1.18 12.85 -18.66
N ARG A 109 -0.90 12.39 -17.44
CA ARG A 109 -1.13 13.13 -16.20
C ARG A 109 0.08 13.01 -15.28
N ILE A 110 0.31 14.00 -14.44
CA ILE A 110 1.29 13.95 -13.37
C ILE A 110 0.53 13.76 -12.06
N PHE A 111 0.86 12.72 -11.31
CA PHE A 111 0.45 12.58 -9.92
C PHE A 111 1.45 13.31 -9.03
N HIS A 112 0.95 14.21 -8.18
CA HIS A 112 1.72 14.98 -7.22
C HIS A 112 1.42 14.45 -5.82
N LEU A 113 2.49 14.23 -5.04
CA LEU A 113 2.43 13.88 -3.64
C LEU A 113 3.27 14.89 -2.86
N ILE A 114 2.60 15.64 -1.98
CA ILE A 114 3.27 16.53 -1.02
C ILE A 114 3.25 15.85 0.34
N LEU A 115 4.42 15.71 0.95
CA LEU A 115 4.56 15.09 2.25
C LEU A 115 4.16 16.05 3.38
N THR A 116 3.51 15.50 4.38
CA THR A 116 3.32 16.16 5.68
C THR A 116 4.67 16.53 6.28
N LYS A 117 4.75 17.72 6.87
CA LYS A 117 5.98 18.22 7.51
C LYS A 117 6.51 17.20 8.51
N LYS A 118 7.83 17.00 8.51
CA LYS A 118 8.51 16.00 9.36
C LYS A 118 8.12 16.10 10.85
N THR A 119 7.91 17.31 11.36
CA THR A 119 7.58 17.56 12.77
C THR A 119 6.14 17.19 13.16
N SER A 120 5.22 17.09 12.20
CA SER A 120 3.81 16.75 12.42
C SER A 120 3.41 15.42 11.77
N ARG A 121 4.40 14.68 11.24
CA ARG A 121 4.18 13.44 10.51
C ARG A 121 4.21 12.25 11.47
N ILE A 122 3.08 11.58 11.57
CA ILE A 122 2.89 10.27 12.20
C ILE A 122 3.08 9.24 11.09
N CYS A 123 4.16 8.48 11.17
CA CYS A 123 4.52 7.45 10.19
C CYS A 123 5.41 6.42 10.89
N TYR A 124 5.26 5.14 10.53
CA TYR A 124 6.12 4.08 11.04
C TYR A 124 7.58 4.27 10.59
N PHE A 125 7.77 4.79 9.38
CA PHE A 125 9.09 4.98 8.78
C PHE A 125 9.76 6.27 9.25
N THR A 126 11.08 6.21 9.39
CA THR A 126 11.91 7.41 9.42
C THR A 126 11.80 8.17 8.10
N ASP A 127 12.28 9.42 8.08
CA ASP A 127 12.23 10.24 6.87
C ASP A 127 13.01 9.60 5.69
N ALA A 128 14.18 9.03 5.96
CA ALA A 128 14.99 8.39 4.93
C ALA A 128 14.34 7.10 4.40
N GLU A 129 13.75 6.29 5.27
CA GLU A 129 13.03 5.07 4.87
C GLU A 129 11.79 5.39 4.06
N LEU A 130 11.03 6.42 4.44
CA LEU A 130 9.86 6.88 3.68
C LEU A 130 10.27 7.34 2.27
N GLN A 131 11.31 8.16 2.17
CA GLN A 131 11.82 8.61 0.85
C GLN A 131 12.28 7.42 0.01
N SER A 132 13.00 6.46 0.61
CA SER A 132 13.45 5.24 -0.07
C SER A 132 12.26 4.43 -0.60
N PHE A 133 11.22 4.24 0.21
CA PHE A 133 9.99 3.59 -0.22
C PHE A 133 9.31 4.32 -1.38
N LEU A 134 9.22 5.66 -1.34
CA LEU A 134 8.58 6.43 -2.41
C LEU A 134 9.32 6.27 -3.75
N ILE A 135 10.65 6.21 -3.73
CA ILE A 135 11.46 5.92 -4.92
C ILE A 135 11.19 4.50 -5.43
N LEU A 136 11.12 3.50 -4.55
CA LEU A 136 10.74 2.13 -4.91
C LEU A 136 9.31 2.06 -5.50
N ALA A 137 8.41 2.92 -5.01
CA ALA A 137 7.07 3.15 -5.54
C ALA A 137 7.05 3.97 -6.85
N ARG A 138 8.22 4.19 -7.47
CA ARG A 138 8.42 4.90 -8.75
C ARG A 138 8.05 6.38 -8.70
N MET A 139 8.05 6.97 -7.52
CA MET A 139 7.94 8.42 -7.39
C MET A 139 9.29 9.06 -7.69
N ILE A 140 9.26 10.22 -8.34
CA ILE A 140 10.42 11.02 -8.68
C ILE A 140 10.44 12.22 -7.71
N PRO A 141 11.51 12.43 -6.93
CA PRO A 141 11.62 13.60 -6.08
C PRO A 141 11.75 14.87 -6.94
N LYS A 142 10.89 15.86 -6.70
CA LYS A 142 11.04 17.23 -7.21
C LYS A 142 11.70 18.14 -6.17
N SER A 143 11.41 17.90 -4.89
CA SER A 143 12.07 18.50 -3.73
C SER A 143 11.97 17.55 -2.54
N GLY A 144 12.57 17.91 -1.39
CA GLY A 144 12.58 17.03 -0.19
C GLY A 144 11.19 16.62 0.33
N SER A 145 10.14 17.39 0.03
CA SER A 145 8.76 17.09 0.43
C SER A 145 7.79 16.92 -0.74
N HIS A 146 8.25 17.04 -1.99
CA HIS A 146 7.39 16.96 -3.17
C HIS A 146 7.89 15.87 -4.11
N PHE A 147 7.01 14.91 -4.37
CA PHE A 147 7.25 13.78 -5.25
C PHE A 147 6.24 13.79 -6.39
N THR A 148 6.67 13.37 -7.58
CA THR A 148 5.81 13.28 -8.76
C THR A 148 5.87 11.90 -9.41
N ARG A 149 4.85 11.54 -10.18
CA ARG A 149 4.87 10.35 -11.03
C ARG A 149 4.07 10.58 -12.29
N LEU A 150 4.68 10.27 -13.44
CA LEU A 150 3.98 10.31 -14.72
C LEU A 150 3.00 9.12 -14.83
N ILE A 151 1.80 9.42 -15.31
CA ILE A 151 0.76 8.47 -15.68
C ILE A 151 0.53 8.64 -17.19
N ASN A 152 0.78 7.60 -17.97
CA ASN A 152 0.68 7.68 -19.43
C ASN A 152 -0.78 7.61 -19.86
N GLY A 153 -1.24 8.61 -20.62
CA GLY A 153 -2.59 8.69 -21.17
C GLY A 153 -3.69 8.25 -20.20
N ILE A 154 -4.42 7.21 -20.63
CA ILE A 154 -5.55 6.61 -19.92
C ILE A 154 -5.15 5.49 -18.95
N GLU A 155 -3.86 5.19 -18.81
CA GLU A 155 -3.41 4.12 -17.91
C GLU A 155 -3.76 4.41 -16.46
N GLY A 156 -3.98 3.34 -15.70
CA GLY A 156 -4.01 3.39 -14.25
C GLY A 156 -2.62 3.29 -13.65
N PHE A 157 -2.49 3.65 -12.38
CA PHE A 157 -1.28 3.41 -11.62
C PHE A 157 -1.61 3.00 -10.19
N THR A 158 -0.69 2.28 -9.55
CA THR A 158 -0.78 1.96 -8.12
C THR A 158 -0.13 3.09 -7.32
N PRO A 159 -0.88 3.91 -6.58
CA PRO A 159 -0.32 4.95 -5.73
C PRO A 159 0.48 4.34 -4.56
N PRO A 160 1.41 5.09 -3.95
CA PRO A 160 2.32 4.54 -2.92
C PRO A 160 1.60 3.89 -1.74
N GLY A 161 0.51 4.49 -1.26
CA GLY A 161 -0.30 3.92 -0.17
C GLY A 161 -0.86 2.54 -0.51
N LEU A 162 -1.51 2.44 -1.68
CA LEU A 162 -2.05 1.18 -2.15
C LEU A 162 -0.95 0.13 -2.39
N LEU A 163 0.18 0.55 -2.96
CA LEU A 163 1.32 -0.34 -3.18
C LEU A 163 1.84 -0.91 -1.86
N MET A 164 1.98 -0.08 -0.83
CA MET A 164 2.40 -0.53 0.51
C MET A 164 1.46 -1.62 1.03
N GLY A 165 0.15 -1.35 1.06
CA GLY A 165 -0.84 -2.29 1.56
C GLY A 165 -0.87 -3.61 0.80
N ILE A 166 -0.84 -3.55 -0.53
CA ILE A 166 -0.88 -4.76 -1.37
C ILE A 166 0.40 -5.61 -1.17
N ILE A 167 1.59 -4.98 -1.15
CA ILE A 167 2.84 -5.72 -0.94
C ILE A 167 2.92 -6.26 0.49
N TYR A 168 2.39 -5.54 1.47
CA TYR A 168 2.29 -6.00 2.86
C TYR A 168 1.50 -7.30 2.97
N ALA A 169 0.29 -7.33 2.40
CA ALA A 169 -0.55 -8.53 2.37
C ALA A 169 0.14 -9.69 1.61
N TRP A 170 0.75 -9.40 0.45
CA TRP A 170 1.51 -10.39 -0.32
C TRP A 170 2.72 -10.96 0.43
N TYR A 171 3.43 -10.11 1.18
CA TYR A 171 4.64 -10.52 1.91
C TYR A 171 4.30 -11.45 3.07
N LEU A 172 3.17 -11.23 3.74
CA LEU A 172 2.65 -12.11 4.79
C LEU A 172 2.15 -13.43 4.22
N ASP A 173 1.37 -13.37 3.14
CA ASP A 173 0.89 -14.56 2.43
C ASP A 173 0.73 -14.26 0.94
N ASN A 174 1.55 -14.91 0.13
CA ASN A 174 1.61 -14.68 -1.32
C ASN A 174 0.27 -15.00 -2.04
N ARG A 175 -0.62 -15.80 -1.42
CA ARG A 175 -1.94 -16.14 -1.96
C ARG A 175 -2.89 -14.95 -1.96
N LEU A 176 -2.71 -14.01 -1.03
CA LEU A 176 -3.61 -12.87 -0.81
C LEU A 176 -3.53 -11.80 -1.90
N ALA A 177 -2.45 -11.79 -2.68
CA ALA A 177 -2.28 -10.86 -3.79
C ALA A 177 -1.64 -11.56 -5.00
N SER A 178 -2.32 -12.55 -5.56
CA SER A 178 -1.89 -13.29 -6.76
C SER A 178 -1.56 -12.38 -7.96
N HIS A 179 -2.17 -11.20 -8.05
CA HIS A 179 -1.87 -10.19 -9.08
C HIS A 179 -0.48 -9.52 -8.88
N ILE A 180 0.08 -9.53 -7.67
CA ILE A 180 1.49 -9.19 -7.42
C ILE A 180 2.41 -10.31 -7.84
N GLU A 181 2.05 -11.58 -7.63
CA GLU A 181 2.85 -12.73 -8.04
C GLU A 181 3.21 -12.66 -9.54
N TYR A 182 2.25 -12.27 -10.39
CA TYR A 182 2.53 -12.01 -11.81
C TYR A 182 3.58 -10.90 -12.01
N LYS A 183 3.50 -9.79 -11.27
CA LYS A 183 4.49 -8.71 -11.32
C LYS A 183 5.87 -9.14 -10.77
N MET A 184 5.91 -10.16 -9.92
CA MET A 184 7.13 -10.76 -9.37
C MET A 184 7.72 -11.85 -10.28
N SER A 185 7.01 -12.28 -11.33
CA SER A 185 7.53 -13.27 -12.28
C SER A 185 8.84 -12.85 -12.97
N VAL A 186 9.12 -11.55 -13.06
CA VAL A 186 10.40 -11.00 -13.55
C VAL A 186 11.61 -11.54 -12.78
N LEU A 187 11.42 -11.90 -11.50
CA LEU A 187 12.46 -12.51 -10.66
C LEU A 187 12.83 -13.93 -11.10
N LYS A 188 11.93 -14.62 -11.83
CA LYS A 188 12.14 -15.99 -12.34
C LYS A 188 12.88 -16.00 -13.69
N ILE A 189 13.05 -14.85 -14.34
CA ILE A 189 13.73 -14.71 -15.63
C ILE A 189 15.24 -14.82 -15.41
N ARG A 190 15.94 -15.61 -16.25
CA ARG A 190 17.41 -15.68 -16.25
C ARG A 190 18.00 -14.31 -16.59
N GLN A 191 19.06 -13.93 -15.88
CA GLN A 191 19.76 -12.69 -16.15
C GLN A 191 20.35 -12.72 -17.56
N THR A 192 19.92 -11.78 -18.40
CA THR A 192 20.47 -11.56 -19.75
C THR A 192 20.59 -10.05 -19.97
N ASP A 193 21.70 -9.58 -20.50
CA ASP A 193 21.93 -8.15 -20.77
C ASP A 193 21.25 -7.64 -22.05
N LEU A 194 20.40 -8.47 -22.67
CA LEU A 194 19.73 -8.14 -23.93
C LEU A 194 18.73 -6.98 -23.77
N ILE A 195 18.09 -6.85 -22.60
CA ILE A 195 17.10 -5.80 -22.32
C ILE A 195 17.39 -5.17 -20.96
N PRO A 196 18.20 -4.09 -20.90
CA PRO A 196 18.62 -3.45 -19.64
C PRO A 196 17.46 -2.99 -18.74
N GLU A 197 16.34 -2.56 -19.32
CA GLU A 197 15.15 -2.14 -18.54
C GLU A 197 14.47 -3.30 -17.80
N GLN A 198 14.62 -4.55 -18.26
CA GLN A 198 14.15 -5.73 -17.52
C GLN A 198 14.99 -5.95 -16.26
N MET A 199 16.32 -5.77 -16.36
CA MET A 199 17.23 -5.85 -15.21
C MET A 199 16.91 -4.76 -14.18
N LYS A 200 16.77 -3.50 -14.60
CA LYS A 200 16.34 -2.40 -13.70
C LYS A 200 15.01 -2.69 -13.00
N THR A 201 14.06 -3.30 -13.74
CA THR A 201 12.77 -3.69 -13.17
C THR A 201 12.93 -4.78 -12.12
N ARG A 202 13.77 -5.78 -12.39
CA ARG A 202 14.11 -6.85 -11.45
C ARG A 202 14.78 -6.30 -10.19
N ASP A 203 15.83 -5.51 -10.33
CA ASP A 203 16.60 -4.96 -9.20
C ASP A 203 15.71 -4.13 -8.27
N ARG A 204 14.81 -3.32 -8.83
CA ARG A 204 13.82 -2.58 -8.04
C ARG A 204 12.87 -3.50 -7.28
N ARG A 205 12.46 -4.64 -7.86
CA ARG A 205 11.61 -5.62 -7.17
C ARG A 205 12.35 -6.32 -6.04
N GLU A 206 13.59 -6.72 -6.26
CA GLU A 206 14.46 -7.27 -5.20
C GLU A 206 14.67 -6.25 -4.07
N SER A 207 14.88 -4.99 -4.42
CA SER A 207 15.00 -3.89 -3.45
C SER A 207 13.71 -3.66 -2.67
N LEU A 208 12.54 -3.76 -3.32
CA LEU A 208 11.25 -3.68 -2.64
C LEU A 208 11.03 -4.84 -1.68
N ILE A 209 11.37 -6.08 -2.08
CA ILE A 209 11.30 -7.25 -1.20
C ILE A 209 12.24 -7.09 0.00
N SER A 210 13.47 -6.62 -0.25
CA SER A 210 14.46 -6.39 0.81
C SER A 210 14.00 -5.29 1.76
N PHE A 211 13.41 -4.21 1.26
CA PHE A 211 12.80 -3.16 2.09
C PHE A 211 11.71 -3.72 3.02
N PHE A 212 10.82 -4.57 2.51
CA PHE A 212 9.80 -5.20 3.35
C PHE A 212 10.42 -6.15 4.38
N ARG A 213 11.41 -6.95 3.99
CA ARG A 213 12.09 -7.86 4.90
C ARG A 213 12.82 -7.14 6.03
N GLU A 214 13.61 -6.12 5.70
CA GLU A 214 14.58 -5.51 6.61
C GLU A 214 14.03 -4.31 7.36
N ILE A 215 13.18 -3.51 6.71
CA ILE A 215 12.65 -2.27 7.29
C ILE A 215 11.25 -2.48 7.85
N VAL A 216 10.34 -3.07 7.07
CA VAL A 216 8.95 -3.28 7.52
C VAL A 216 8.89 -4.37 8.58
N PHE A 217 9.31 -5.59 8.25
CA PHE A 217 9.21 -6.73 9.16
C PHE A 217 10.44 -6.95 10.04
N ARG A 218 11.53 -6.19 9.84
CA ARG A 218 12.77 -6.25 10.63
C ARG A 218 13.38 -7.65 10.77
N LYS A 219 13.18 -8.52 9.78
CA LYS A 219 13.64 -9.92 9.75
C LYS A 219 15.13 -10.06 9.36
N GLY A 220 15.95 -9.04 9.60
CA GLY A 220 17.36 -8.99 9.16
C GLY A 220 18.39 -8.74 10.27
N SER A 221 17.99 -8.52 11.52
CA SER A 221 18.90 -8.06 12.59
C SER A 221 19.02 -9.00 13.79
N THR A 222 18.70 -10.29 13.66
CA THR A 222 18.86 -11.29 14.74
C THR A 222 20.02 -12.27 14.48
N LEU A 223 21.06 -11.81 13.79
CA LEU A 223 22.36 -12.48 13.77
C LEU A 223 23.45 -11.40 13.82
N MET A 224 23.70 -10.88 15.03
CA MET A 224 25.02 -10.57 15.59
C MET A 224 24.88 -10.25 17.07
#